data_AF-A0A453AWU8-F1
#
_entry.id   AF-A0A453AWU8-F1
#
_cell.length_a   1.000
_cell.length_b   1.000
_cell.length_c   1.000
_cell.angle_alpha   90.00
_cell.angle_beta   90.00
_cell.angle_gamma   90.00
#
_symmetry.space_group_name_H-M   'P 1'
#
loop_
_entity.id
_entity.type
_entity.pdbx_description
1 polymer ?
#
loop_
_entity_poly.entity_id
_entity_poly.type
_entity_poly.pdbx_seq_one_letter_code
_entity_poly.pdbx_strand_id
1 'polypeptide(L)'
;MLVLVPPGAMKSQSNNVASRWLLKKLMGSGSEDNGLLLTSADLSIWRTWLSSPSVCCLSVVRASDQQVIGNEIADSTNCIVFVVSESIPWEMQKARFSSLLASIPPQSCLPLLILSGDTYNEGYDYASQNVIDKLGVSGLSEGKIASSLVVFLAGSCTEGYINGFFDDDKLREGLKWMANSFPLQPDVILVKTHELLLNYLNPSLELLNKRVAPEVGPEHCISVFNNAVSQLGEEILAAAYRSPNQWPTLEIDLLERSSSERMFTEMFLPSIGWSSPSRIQPLVESVKSLQLPGFSDDLSWLKQGSYMGRQIQDQKLYLEECLTRYLTQSARLLNGAQAVAEAKIMVQKGVDLELRDSNHYLVPNWVTIFRRIYNWRLARLSTGDFSEAYVLSQRLYQPPAADSDGATQHGLT
;
A
#
# COMPACT_ATOMS: atom_id res chain seq x y z
N MET A 1 13.20 -8.40 -11.37
CA MET A 1 14.30 -7.76 -12.12
C MET A 1 13.94 -7.73 -13.59
N LEU A 2 13.99 -6.56 -14.21
CA LEU A 2 13.74 -6.39 -15.65
C LEU A 2 15.07 -6.15 -16.37
N VAL A 3 15.42 -7.04 -17.29
CA VAL A 3 16.66 -7.01 -18.09
C VAL A 3 16.32 -6.55 -19.49
N LEU A 4 16.85 -5.40 -19.87
CA LEU A 4 16.60 -4.80 -21.18
C LEU A 4 17.80 -4.99 -22.09
N VAL A 5 17.58 -5.87 -23.06
CA VAL A 5 18.57 -6.25 -24.07
C VAL A 5 18.27 -5.50 -25.36
N PRO A 6 19.27 -4.97 -26.09
CA PRO A 6 19.03 -4.30 -27.36
C PRO A 6 18.31 -5.18 -28.40
N PRO A 7 17.33 -4.62 -29.14
CA PRO A 7 16.50 -5.38 -30.08
C PRO A 7 17.31 -6.01 -31.20
N GLY A 8 16.80 -7.12 -31.74
CA GLY A 8 17.45 -7.89 -32.81
C GLY A 8 17.88 -7.09 -34.04
N ALA A 9 17.17 -5.99 -34.35
CA ALA A 9 17.45 -5.11 -35.48
C ALA A 9 18.64 -4.15 -35.27
N MET A 10 19.17 -4.02 -34.04
CA MET A 10 20.30 -3.14 -33.69
C MET A 10 21.56 -3.91 -33.27
N LYS A 11 21.67 -5.19 -33.66
CA LYS A 11 22.76 -6.08 -33.27
C LYS A 11 24.04 -5.77 -34.04
N SER A 12 25.00 -5.12 -33.38
CA SER A 12 26.41 -5.34 -33.69
C SER A 12 26.86 -6.72 -33.18
N GLN A 13 27.94 -7.28 -33.73
CA GLN A 13 28.40 -8.61 -33.37
C GLN A 13 28.82 -8.70 -31.89
N SER A 14 29.47 -7.67 -31.34
CA SER A 14 29.89 -7.60 -29.93
C SER A 14 28.70 -7.53 -28.95
N ASN A 15 27.71 -6.68 -29.26
CA ASN A 15 26.54 -6.47 -28.40
C ASN A 15 25.64 -7.71 -28.32
N ASN A 16 25.50 -8.44 -29.44
CA ASN A 16 24.77 -9.71 -29.46
C ASN A 16 25.43 -10.78 -28.58
N VAL A 17 26.76 -10.81 -28.51
CA VAL A 17 27.48 -11.75 -27.62
C VAL A 17 27.32 -11.33 -26.16
N ALA A 18 27.46 -10.04 -25.83
CA ALA A 18 27.27 -9.52 -24.47
C ALA A 18 25.86 -9.84 -23.93
N SER A 19 24.85 -9.56 -24.75
CA SER A 19 23.45 -9.81 -24.42
C SER A 19 23.14 -11.28 -24.23
N ARG A 20 23.64 -12.17 -25.11
CA ARG A 20 23.47 -13.62 -24.97
C ARG A 20 24.21 -14.18 -23.75
N TRP A 21 25.42 -13.70 -23.50
CA TRP A 21 26.20 -14.09 -22.33
C TRP A 21 25.47 -13.69 -21.04
N LEU A 22 24.97 -12.45 -20.95
CA LEU A 22 24.23 -11.95 -19.80
C LEU A 22 22.95 -12.75 -19.56
N LEU A 23 22.15 -12.96 -20.61
CA LEU A 23 20.91 -13.75 -20.49
C LEU A 23 21.20 -15.19 -20.06
N LYS A 24 22.24 -15.82 -20.58
CA LYS A 24 22.64 -17.17 -20.13
C LYS A 24 23.00 -17.20 -18.65
N LYS A 25 23.64 -16.15 -18.14
CA LYS A 25 24.03 -16.03 -16.72
C LYS A 25 22.85 -15.75 -15.79
N LEU A 26 21.92 -14.89 -16.22
CA LEU A 26 20.79 -14.45 -15.38
C LEU A 26 19.56 -15.36 -15.47
N MET A 27 19.34 -15.99 -16.62
CA MET A 27 18.17 -16.83 -16.89
C MET A 27 18.43 -18.31 -16.63
N GLY A 28 19.70 -18.70 -16.54
CA GLY A 28 20.10 -20.10 -16.41
C GLY A 28 20.17 -20.79 -17.77
N SER A 29 20.71 -22.01 -17.78
CA SER A 29 20.94 -22.77 -19.01
C SER A 29 20.11 -24.07 -19.10
N GLY A 30 19.20 -24.29 -18.16
CA GLY A 30 18.32 -25.46 -18.11
C GLY A 30 18.55 -26.33 -16.88
N SER A 31 18.03 -27.57 -16.92
CA SER A 31 17.74 -28.48 -15.80
C SER A 31 18.89 -28.90 -14.87
N GLU A 32 20.10 -28.36 -15.02
CA GLU A 32 21.24 -28.64 -14.13
C GLU A 32 21.52 -27.51 -13.12
N ASP A 33 20.80 -26.39 -13.21
CA ASP A 33 20.99 -25.25 -12.31
C ASP A 33 20.21 -25.43 -10.99
N ASN A 34 20.93 -25.79 -9.92
CA ASN A 34 20.37 -25.92 -8.57
C ASN A 34 19.68 -24.61 -8.13
N GLY A 35 18.36 -24.67 -7.97
CA GLY A 35 17.55 -23.54 -7.51
C GLY A 35 16.76 -22.81 -8.60
N LEU A 36 16.90 -23.18 -9.87
CA LEU A 36 16.00 -22.71 -10.93
C LEU A 36 14.65 -23.44 -10.84
N LEU A 37 13.56 -22.69 -10.64
CA LEU A 37 12.20 -23.25 -10.53
C LEU A 37 11.47 -23.26 -11.87
N LEU A 38 11.58 -22.15 -12.60
CA LEU A 38 10.91 -21.96 -13.87
C LEU A 38 11.85 -21.23 -14.82
N THR A 39 11.91 -21.68 -16.07
CA THR A 39 12.61 -20.99 -17.14
C THR A 39 11.76 -21.01 -18.42
N SER A 40 11.55 -19.83 -18.99
CA SER A 40 11.01 -19.60 -20.33
C SER A 40 12.00 -18.78 -21.16
N ALA A 41 11.64 -18.41 -22.38
CA ALA A 41 12.49 -17.59 -23.25
C ALA A 41 12.77 -16.19 -22.68
N ASP A 42 11.87 -15.67 -21.86
CA ASP A 42 11.83 -14.29 -21.39
C ASP A 42 11.65 -14.17 -19.86
N LEU A 43 11.43 -15.27 -19.14
CA LEU A 43 11.24 -15.30 -17.69
C LEU A 43 12.05 -16.42 -17.03
N SER A 44 12.69 -16.12 -15.90
CA SER A 44 13.24 -17.13 -14.99
C SER A 44 12.87 -16.83 -13.55
N ILE A 45 12.60 -17.88 -12.78
CA ILE A 45 12.33 -17.79 -11.35
C ILE A 45 13.34 -18.66 -10.61
N TRP A 46 14.10 -18.04 -9.74
CA TRP A 46 15.11 -18.68 -8.92
C TRP A 46 14.65 -18.74 -7.47
N ARG A 47 15.01 -19.83 -6.78
CA ARG A 47 14.86 -19.97 -5.33
C ARG A 47 16.22 -20.01 -4.65
N THR A 48 16.27 -19.46 -3.45
CA THR A 48 17.39 -19.65 -2.53
C THR A 48 16.84 -19.82 -1.12
N TRP A 49 17.27 -20.89 -0.45
CA TRP A 49 16.96 -21.12 0.96
C TRP A 49 18.10 -20.59 1.81
N LEU A 50 17.87 -19.48 2.53
CA LEU A 50 18.85 -18.93 3.47
C LEU A 50 18.90 -19.73 4.77
N SER A 51 17.76 -20.30 5.15
CA SER A 51 17.62 -21.22 6.26
C SER A 51 16.46 -22.14 5.92
N SER A 52 16.73 -23.40 5.61
CA SER A 52 15.66 -24.36 5.28
C SER A 52 15.08 -24.92 6.58
N PRO A 53 13.75 -24.86 6.82
CA PRO A 53 12.69 -24.39 5.93
C PRO A 53 12.16 -22.97 6.25
N SER A 54 12.87 -22.16 7.04
CA SER A 54 12.35 -20.91 7.62
C SER A 54 12.39 -19.68 6.70
N VAL A 55 13.34 -19.59 5.76
CA VAL A 55 13.50 -18.41 4.89
C VAL A 55 13.75 -18.82 3.45
N CYS A 56 12.74 -18.59 2.60
CA CYS A 56 12.79 -18.76 1.15
C CYS A 56 12.84 -17.40 0.46
N CYS A 57 13.84 -17.19 -0.40
CA CYS A 57 13.93 -16.01 -1.25
C CYS A 57 13.66 -16.41 -2.70
N LEU A 58 12.75 -15.70 -3.35
CA LEU A 58 12.46 -15.85 -4.77
C LEU A 58 13.05 -14.67 -5.55
N SER A 59 13.79 -14.98 -6.61
CA SER A 59 14.31 -13.98 -7.54
C SER A 59 13.67 -14.19 -8.90
N VAL A 60 12.88 -13.21 -9.35
CA VAL A 60 12.21 -13.23 -10.65
C VAL A 60 12.98 -12.35 -11.61
N VAL A 61 13.39 -12.91 -12.74
CA VAL A 61 14.12 -12.21 -13.80
C VAL A 61 13.34 -12.28 -15.08
N ARG A 62 12.96 -11.13 -15.62
CA ARG A 62 12.33 -11.01 -16.93
C ARG A 62 13.28 -10.31 -17.90
N ALA A 63 13.48 -10.90 -19.07
CA ALA A 63 14.22 -10.31 -20.16
C ALA A 63 13.27 -9.74 -21.20
N SER A 64 13.55 -8.55 -21.72
CA SER A 64 12.81 -7.96 -22.83
C SER A 64 13.74 -7.32 -23.84
N ASP A 65 13.56 -7.69 -25.10
CA ASP A 65 14.17 -7.04 -26.27
C ASP A 65 13.21 -6.05 -26.95
N GLN A 66 12.00 -5.89 -26.40
CA GLN A 66 10.96 -5.03 -26.97
C GLN A 66 11.27 -3.54 -26.76
N GLN A 67 10.76 -2.73 -27.68
CA GLN A 67 10.87 -1.27 -27.67
C GLN A 67 9.81 -0.60 -26.76
N VAL A 68 8.67 -1.26 -26.59
CA VAL A 68 7.57 -0.85 -25.72
C VAL A 68 7.31 -2.00 -24.75
N ILE A 69 7.23 -1.68 -23.46
CA ILE A 69 7.03 -2.64 -22.39
C ILE A 69 5.61 -2.41 -21.86
N GLY A 70 4.84 -3.49 -21.73
CA GLY A 70 3.49 -3.41 -21.20
C GLY A 70 3.50 -2.89 -19.76
N ASN A 71 2.48 -2.11 -19.38
CA ASN A 71 2.38 -1.48 -18.06
C ASN A 71 2.43 -2.51 -16.93
N GLU A 72 1.82 -3.68 -17.09
CA GLU A 72 1.84 -4.77 -16.08
C GLU A 72 3.27 -5.23 -15.72
N ILE A 73 4.18 -5.20 -16.70
CA ILE A 73 5.58 -5.59 -16.53
C ILE A 73 6.36 -4.48 -15.83
N ALA A 74 6.10 -3.22 -16.21
CA ALA A 74 6.74 -2.06 -15.62
C ALA A 74 6.30 -1.87 -14.16
N ASP A 75 5.01 -2.06 -13.89
CA ASP A 75 4.40 -1.91 -12.58
C ASP A 75 5.00 -2.88 -11.57
N SER A 76 5.28 -4.13 -11.95
CA SER A 76 5.80 -5.17 -11.05
C SER A 76 7.34 -5.21 -10.92
N THR A 77 8.04 -4.24 -11.51
CA THR A 77 9.51 -4.24 -11.57
C THR A 77 10.13 -3.58 -10.33
N ASN A 78 10.97 -4.33 -9.60
CA ASN A 78 11.73 -3.80 -8.45
C ASN A 78 13.13 -3.26 -8.81
N CYS A 79 13.67 -3.58 -9.98
CA CYS A 79 14.97 -3.10 -10.46
C CYS A 79 15.12 -3.29 -11.96
N ILE A 80 16.00 -2.46 -12.55
CA ILE A 80 16.23 -2.43 -14.00
C ILE A 80 17.71 -2.71 -14.28
N VAL A 81 17.95 -3.65 -15.18
CA VAL A 81 19.26 -3.87 -15.81
C VAL A 81 19.14 -3.42 -17.25
N PHE A 82 19.92 -2.41 -17.64
CA PHE A 82 19.90 -1.85 -18.99
C PHE A 82 21.24 -2.08 -19.68
N VAL A 83 21.24 -2.81 -20.80
CA VAL A 83 22.46 -3.09 -21.56
C VAL A 83 22.68 -2.00 -22.62
N VAL A 84 23.79 -1.28 -22.52
CA VAL A 84 24.21 -0.26 -23.49
C VAL A 84 25.32 -0.76 -24.40
N SER A 85 25.38 -0.18 -25.60
CA SER A 85 26.57 -0.30 -26.45
C SER A 85 26.84 0.95 -27.27
N GLU A 86 28.10 1.33 -27.43
CA GLU A 86 28.54 2.41 -28.32
C GLU A 86 28.20 2.13 -29.79
N SER A 87 28.07 0.86 -30.16
CA SER A 87 27.66 0.45 -31.51
C SER A 87 26.22 0.84 -31.86
N ILE A 88 25.41 1.21 -30.87
CA ILE A 88 24.04 1.71 -31.06
C ILE A 88 24.04 3.23 -30.85
N PRO A 89 23.46 4.01 -31.78
CA PRO A 89 23.28 5.44 -31.58
C PRO A 89 22.60 5.78 -30.25
N TRP A 90 23.22 6.67 -29.47
CA TRP A 90 22.77 7.04 -28.14
C TRP A 90 21.34 7.60 -28.11
N GLU A 91 20.91 8.32 -29.16
CA GLU A 91 19.53 8.81 -29.28
C GLU A 91 18.49 7.68 -29.27
N MET A 92 18.80 6.55 -29.89
CA MET A 92 17.89 5.39 -29.90
C MET A 92 17.85 4.68 -28.55
N GLN A 93 19.01 4.56 -27.88
CA GLN A 93 19.08 3.99 -26.53
C GLN A 93 18.35 4.85 -25.51
N LYS A 94 18.54 6.17 -25.60
CA LYS A 94 17.85 7.17 -24.77
C LYS A 94 16.34 7.16 -25.00
N ALA A 95 15.88 7.16 -26.25
CA ALA A 95 14.44 7.08 -26.56
C ALA A 95 13.79 5.81 -25.99
N ARG A 96 14.48 4.66 -26.09
CA ARG A 96 14.00 3.40 -25.51
C ARG A 96 13.92 3.46 -23.99
N PHE A 97 14.95 4.00 -23.35
CA PHE A 97 14.98 4.16 -21.90
C PHE A 97 13.89 5.13 -21.42
N SER A 98 13.69 6.25 -22.12
CA SER A 98 12.59 7.18 -21.84
C SER A 98 11.21 6.56 -22.03
N SER A 99 11.03 5.69 -23.04
CA SER A 99 9.78 4.94 -23.24
C SER A 99 9.47 4.02 -22.05
N LEU A 100 10.47 3.27 -21.55
CA LEU A 100 10.32 2.47 -20.34
C LEU A 100 9.94 3.34 -19.13
N LEU A 101 10.63 4.46 -18.96
CA LEU A 101 10.38 5.36 -17.83
C LEU A 101 9.00 6.00 -17.86
N ALA A 102 8.39 6.15 -19.04
CA ALA A 102 7.00 6.57 -19.16
C ALA A 102 6.03 5.53 -18.57
N SER A 103 6.34 4.23 -18.70
CA SER A 103 5.53 3.12 -18.17
C SER A 103 5.74 2.86 -16.68
N ILE A 104 6.87 3.27 -16.09
CA ILE A 104 7.15 3.07 -14.67
C ILE A 104 6.33 4.06 -13.82
N PRO A 105 5.67 3.59 -12.75
CA PRO A 105 4.95 4.47 -11.83
C PRO A 105 5.84 5.60 -11.26
N PRO A 106 5.29 6.78 -10.96
CA PRO A 106 6.03 7.79 -10.22
C PRO A 106 6.40 7.27 -8.83
N GLN A 107 7.52 7.75 -8.27
CA GLN A 107 8.00 7.38 -6.93
C GLN A 107 8.39 5.90 -6.72
N SER A 108 8.57 5.14 -7.81
CA SER A 108 9.03 3.75 -7.76
C SER A 108 10.42 3.55 -7.15
N CYS A 109 11.27 4.59 -7.13
CA CYS A 109 12.60 4.59 -6.51
C CYS A 109 13.48 3.38 -6.92
N LEU A 110 13.46 3.00 -8.19
CA LEU A 110 14.12 1.79 -8.67
C LEU A 110 15.65 1.97 -8.77
N PRO A 111 16.44 0.95 -8.41
CA PRO A 111 17.86 0.92 -8.76
C PRO A 111 18.03 0.55 -10.24
N LEU A 112 18.93 1.28 -10.91
CA LEU A 112 19.30 1.07 -12.31
C LEU A 112 20.76 0.56 -12.40
N LEU A 113 20.95 -0.61 -12.98
CA LEU A 113 22.28 -1.11 -13.35
C LEU A 113 22.46 -1.01 -14.86
N ILE A 114 23.42 -0.22 -15.28
CA ILE A 114 23.78 -0.05 -16.68
C ILE A 114 24.97 -0.96 -16.97
N LEU A 115 24.83 -1.88 -17.91
CA LEU A 115 25.89 -2.80 -18.31
C LEU A 115 26.40 -2.41 -19.69
N SER A 116 27.70 -2.18 -19.82
CA SER A 116 28.34 -1.94 -21.11
C SER A 116 29.33 -3.06 -21.43
N GLY A 117 29.22 -3.62 -22.64
CA GLY A 117 30.17 -4.59 -23.17
C GLY A 117 31.37 -3.95 -23.88
N ASP A 118 31.42 -2.62 -23.96
CA ASP A 118 32.47 -1.91 -24.71
C ASP A 118 33.66 -1.57 -23.81
N THR A 119 34.80 -1.34 -24.44
CA THR A 119 36.03 -0.93 -23.77
C THR A 119 36.20 0.58 -23.88
N TYR A 120 36.50 1.23 -22.75
CA TYR A 120 36.75 2.66 -22.69
C TYR A 120 38.21 2.89 -22.31
N ASN A 121 38.89 3.76 -23.08
CA ASN A 121 40.28 4.14 -22.83
C ASN A 121 40.41 5.25 -21.78
N GLU A 122 39.28 5.82 -21.37
CA GLU A 122 39.18 6.90 -20.39
C GLU A 122 39.05 6.33 -18.97
N GLY A 123 39.36 7.13 -17.95
CA GLY A 123 39.22 6.69 -16.55
C GLY A 123 37.78 6.26 -16.22
N TYR A 124 37.64 5.24 -15.38
CA TYR A 124 36.34 4.62 -15.05
C TYR A 124 35.25 5.62 -14.68
N ASP A 125 35.57 6.57 -13.78
CA ASP A 125 34.61 7.56 -13.30
C ASP A 125 34.11 8.46 -14.44
N TYR A 126 35.02 8.90 -15.32
CA TYR A 126 34.67 9.74 -16.46
C TYR A 126 33.82 8.97 -17.49
N ALA A 127 34.21 7.74 -17.81
CA ALA A 127 33.45 6.89 -18.73
C ALA A 127 32.04 6.59 -18.18
N SER A 128 31.93 6.31 -16.88
CA SER A 128 30.64 6.04 -16.22
C SER A 128 29.72 7.25 -16.26
N GLN A 129 30.22 8.44 -15.93
CA GLN A 129 29.46 9.68 -15.96
C GLN A 129 29.01 10.02 -17.39
N ASN A 130 29.88 9.84 -18.38
CA ASN A 130 29.57 10.07 -19.79
C ASN A 130 28.41 9.17 -20.27
N VAL A 131 28.39 7.90 -19.88
CA VAL A 131 27.28 6.97 -20.20
C VAL A 131 25.97 7.41 -19.55
N ILE A 132 26.02 7.81 -18.27
CA ILE A 132 24.86 8.31 -17.52
C ILE A 132 24.26 9.56 -18.18
N ASP A 133 25.12 10.50 -18.58
CA ASP A 133 24.69 11.76 -19.21
C ASP A 133 24.13 11.53 -20.61
N LYS A 134 24.74 10.64 -21.41
CA LYS A 134 24.23 10.25 -22.74
C LYS A 134 22.87 9.54 -22.66
N LEU A 135 22.65 8.72 -21.64
CA LEU A 135 21.33 8.10 -21.37
C LEU A 135 20.30 9.10 -20.85
N GLY A 136 20.73 10.26 -20.35
CA GLY A 136 19.86 11.27 -19.78
C GLY A 136 19.26 10.87 -18.42
N VAL A 137 19.96 10.04 -17.64
CA VAL A 137 19.51 9.60 -16.30
C VAL A 137 19.49 10.77 -15.31
N SER A 138 20.41 11.72 -15.47
CA SER A 138 20.64 12.88 -14.60
C SER A 138 19.48 13.92 -14.62
N GLY A 139 18.50 13.79 -15.52
CA GLY A 139 17.35 14.71 -15.66
C GLY A 139 15.99 14.13 -15.25
N LEU A 140 15.95 12.99 -14.56
CA LEU A 140 14.70 12.26 -14.31
C LEU A 140 13.93 12.82 -13.09
N SER A 141 12.85 13.54 -13.37
CA SER A 141 12.21 14.52 -12.48
C SER A 141 11.08 14.01 -11.57
N GLU A 142 10.90 12.69 -11.38
CA GLU A 142 9.73 12.17 -10.65
C GLU A 142 10.05 11.05 -9.63
N GLY A 143 11.32 10.91 -9.22
CA GLY A 143 11.70 9.91 -8.22
C GLY A 143 11.52 8.45 -8.68
N LYS A 144 11.49 8.21 -10.00
CA LYS A 144 11.35 6.86 -10.57
C LYS A 144 12.61 6.01 -10.41
N ILE A 145 13.78 6.65 -10.46
CA ILE A 145 15.10 6.02 -10.26
C ILE A 145 15.73 6.62 -9.02
N ALA A 146 16.10 5.79 -8.05
CA ALA A 146 16.74 6.25 -6.81
C ALA A 146 18.27 6.29 -6.94
N SER A 147 18.85 5.33 -7.65
CA SER A 147 20.30 5.16 -7.78
C SER A 147 20.66 4.50 -9.10
N SER A 148 21.81 4.85 -9.66
CA SER A 148 22.32 4.24 -10.89
C SER A 148 23.80 3.86 -10.75
N LEU A 149 24.18 2.74 -11.34
CA LEU A 149 25.57 2.28 -11.45
C LEU A 149 25.85 1.82 -12.87
N VAL A 150 26.98 2.23 -13.43
CA VAL A 150 27.50 1.69 -14.69
C VAL A 150 28.56 0.65 -14.38
N VAL A 151 28.49 -0.51 -15.02
CA VAL A 151 29.50 -1.58 -14.94
C VAL A 151 29.96 -1.95 -16.35
N PHE A 152 31.27 -1.86 -16.56
CA PHE A 152 31.92 -2.24 -17.82
C PHE A 152 32.32 -3.71 -17.76
N LEU A 153 31.62 -4.56 -18.50
CA LEU A 153 31.75 -6.03 -18.47
C LEU A 153 33.03 -6.52 -19.16
N ALA A 154 33.61 -5.73 -20.07
CA ALA A 154 34.86 -6.11 -20.72
C ALA A 154 36.02 -6.07 -19.71
N GLY A 155 36.81 -7.15 -19.66
CA GLY A 155 38.08 -7.18 -18.93
C GLY A 155 39.13 -6.23 -19.55
N SER A 156 40.16 -5.86 -18.78
CA SER A 156 41.31 -5.12 -19.33
C SER A 156 41.99 -5.94 -20.42
N CYS A 157 42.16 -5.37 -21.62
CA CYS A 157 42.85 -6.04 -22.72
C CYS A 157 44.27 -6.43 -22.30
N THR A 158 44.52 -7.72 -22.07
CA THR A 158 45.87 -8.26 -22.12
C THR A 158 46.30 -8.29 -23.59
N GLU A 159 47.50 -7.76 -23.87
CA GLU A 159 48.07 -7.63 -25.21
C GLU A 159 47.88 -8.91 -26.04
N GLY A 160 47.10 -8.81 -27.12
CA GLY A 160 46.94 -9.90 -28.11
C GLY A 160 45.49 -10.30 -28.44
N TYR A 161 44.50 -9.94 -27.61
CA TYR A 161 43.08 -10.19 -27.91
C TYR A 161 42.30 -8.86 -27.97
N ILE A 162 41.76 -8.56 -29.15
CA ILE A 162 41.07 -7.29 -29.47
C ILE A 162 39.73 -7.15 -28.70
N ASN A 163 39.20 -8.24 -28.14
CA ASN A 163 38.03 -8.23 -27.27
C ASN A 163 38.34 -9.05 -26.01
N GLY A 164 38.50 -8.41 -24.86
CA GLY A 164 38.54 -9.10 -23.58
C GLY A 164 37.27 -9.93 -23.36
N PHE A 165 37.39 -11.08 -22.71
CA PHE A 165 36.23 -11.86 -22.28
C PHE A 165 35.38 -11.05 -21.28
N PHE A 166 34.08 -11.33 -21.23
CA PHE A 166 33.21 -10.73 -20.21
C PHE A 166 33.54 -11.27 -18.83
N ASP A 167 33.64 -10.36 -17.86
CA ASP A 167 34.08 -10.64 -16.51
C ASP A 167 32.88 -10.96 -15.59
N ASP A 168 32.84 -12.20 -15.09
CA ASP A 168 31.81 -12.68 -14.15
C ASP A 168 31.86 -11.95 -12.81
N ASP A 169 33.04 -11.52 -12.35
CA ASP A 169 33.20 -10.86 -11.06
C ASP A 169 32.65 -9.45 -11.10
N LYS A 170 32.86 -8.72 -12.21
CA LYS A 170 32.24 -7.41 -12.42
C LYS A 170 30.71 -7.48 -12.46
N LEU A 171 30.15 -8.49 -13.15
CA LEU A 171 28.70 -8.70 -13.13
C LEU A 171 28.20 -8.99 -11.71
N ARG A 172 28.92 -9.83 -10.95
CA ARG A 172 28.59 -10.14 -9.56
C ARG A 172 28.63 -8.90 -8.66
N GLU A 173 29.61 -8.02 -8.84
CA GLU A 173 29.70 -6.75 -8.11
C GLU A 173 28.51 -5.83 -8.43
N GLY A 174 28.14 -5.71 -9.71
CA GLY A 174 26.96 -4.95 -10.13
C GLY A 174 25.66 -5.50 -9.52
N LEU A 175 25.50 -6.82 -9.50
CA LEU A 175 24.35 -7.47 -8.88
C LEU A 175 24.33 -7.33 -7.35
N LYS A 176 25.48 -7.38 -6.67
CA LYS A 176 25.60 -7.11 -5.23
C LYS A 176 25.22 -5.66 -4.90
N TRP A 177 25.71 -4.71 -5.70
CA TRP A 177 25.32 -3.32 -5.55
C TRP A 177 23.81 -3.15 -5.73
N MET A 178 23.23 -3.77 -6.76
CA MET A 178 21.78 -3.72 -6.98
C MET A 178 21.00 -4.31 -5.80
N ALA A 179 21.47 -5.44 -5.25
CA ALA A 179 20.87 -6.08 -4.08
C ALA A 179 20.82 -5.16 -2.87
N ASN A 180 21.88 -4.37 -2.65
CA ASN A 180 21.97 -3.39 -1.56
C ASN A 180 21.14 -2.12 -1.80
N SER A 181 20.80 -1.83 -3.06
CA SER A 181 20.07 -0.64 -3.47
C SER A 181 18.57 -0.90 -3.68
N PHE A 182 18.06 -2.10 -3.39
CA PHE A 182 16.63 -2.38 -3.51
C PHE A 182 15.80 -1.54 -2.52
N PRO A 183 14.62 -1.05 -2.95
CA PRO A 183 13.65 -0.53 -1.99
C PRO A 183 13.25 -1.64 -1.02
N LEU A 184 13.15 -1.28 0.26
CA LEU A 184 12.66 -2.19 1.29
C LEU A 184 11.23 -2.63 0.93
N GLN A 185 10.97 -3.94 1.03
CA GLN A 185 9.63 -4.48 0.84
C GLN A 185 8.70 -3.89 1.91
N PRO A 186 7.47 -3.51 1.54
CA PRO A 186 6.51 -2.96 2.49
C PRO A 186 6.12 -4.05 3.49
N ASP A 187 6.32 -3.76 4.78
CA ASP A 187 5.88 -4.62 5.87
C ASP A 187 4.38 -4.39 6.09
N VAL A 188 3.57 -5.20 5.41
CA VAL A 188 2.11 -5.14 5.44
C VAL A 188 1.51 -6.41 6.00
N ILE A 189 0.41 -6.24 6.72
CA ILE A 189 -0.40 -7.36 7.19
C ILE A 189 -1.84 -7.22 6.74
N LEU A 190 -2.46 -8.37 6.49
CA LEU A 190 -3.87 -8.48 6.20
C LEU A 190 -4.65 -8.43 7.51
N VAL A 191 -5.53 -7.43 7.65
CA VAL A 191 -6.37 -7.25 8.83
C VAL A 191 -7.83 -7.16 8.43
N LYS A 192 -8.71 -7.60 9.33
CA LYS A 192 -10.14 -7.40 9.17
C LYS A 192 -10.48 -5.94 9.40
N THR A 193 -11.11 -5.30 8.43
CA THR A 193 -11.47 -3.87 8.48
C THR A 193 -12.39 -3.55 9.65
N HIS A 194 -13.30 -4.46 9.97
CA HIS A 194 -14.17 -4.39 11.14
C HIS A 194 -13.37 -4.31 12.46
N GLU A 195 -12.40 -5.21 12.66
CA GLU A 195 -11.60 -5.26 13.89
C GLU A 195 -10.69 -4.03 14.00
N LEU A 196 -10.09 -3.60 12.88
CA LEU A 196 -9.26 -2.42 12.85
C LEU A 196 -10.04 -1.14 13.18
N LEU A 197 -11.26 -0.98 12.64
CA LEU A 197 -12.10 0.16 12.95
C LEU A 197 -12.49 0.19 14.44
N LEU A 198 -12.77 -0.96 15.04
CA LEU A 198 -13.04 -1.05 16.48
C LEU A 198 -11.82 -0.64 17.32
N ASN A 199 -10.60 -0.98 16.88
CA ASN A 199 -9.38 -0.57 17.58
C ASN A 199 -9.20 0.96 17.59
N TYR A 200 -9.59 1.65 16.51
CA TYR A 200 -9.57 3.13 16.47
C TYR A 200 -10.73 3.76 17.24
N LEU A 201 -11.90 3.13 17.21
CA LEU A 201 -13.12 3.66 17.80
C LEU A 201 -13.13 3.51 19.34
N ASN A 202 -12.77 2.34 19.87
CA ASN A 202 -12.94 2.00 21.28
C ASN A 202 -12.24 2.97 22.26
N PRO A 203 -10.96 3.36 22.06
CA PRO A 203 -10.29 4.31 22.95
C PRO A 203 -11.03 5.65 23.04
N SER A 204 -11.50 6.15 21.89
CA SER A 204 -12.24 7.40 21.80
C SER A 204 -13.62 7.30 22.46
N LEU A 205 -14.30 6.16 22.35
CA LEU A 205 -15.56 5.91 23.05
C LEU A 205 -15.37 5.79 24.57
N GLU A 206 -14.27 5.21 25.04
CA GLU A 206 -13.93 5.18 26.47
C GLU A 206 -13.69 6.58 27.03
N LEU A 207 -13.01 7.45 26.27
CA LEU A 207 -12.84 8.86 26.64
C LEU A 207 -14.17 9.61 26.68
N LEU A 208 -15.06 9.39 25.71
CA LEU A 208 -16.39 9.99 25.71
C LEU A 208 -17.24 9.50 26.89
N ASN A 209 -17.18 8.22 27.24
CA ASN A 209 -17.91 7.66 28.38
C ASN A 209 -17.45 8.21 29.74
N LYS A 210 -16.21 8.72 29.84
CA LYS A 210 -15.68 9.35 31.06
C LYS A 210 -16.16 10.79 31.24
N ARG A 211 -16.68 11.44 30.20
CA ARG A 211 -17.24 12.81 30.29
C ARG A 211 -18.61 12.77 30.96
N VAL A 212 -18.95 13.85 31.68
CA VAL A 212 -20.21 13.93 32.43
C VAL A 212 -21.39 14.07 31.45
N ALA A 213 -22.51 13.44 31.77
CA ALA A 213 -23.66 13.19 30.89
C ALA A 213 -24.43 14.41 30.31
N PRO A 214 -24.22 15.70 30.66
CA PRO A 214 -24.78 16.79 29.86
C PRO A 214 -23.84 17.32 28.76
N GLU A 215 -22.57 16.92 28.72
CA GLU A 215 -21.59 17.48 27.76
C GLU A 215 -21.47 16.69 26.45
N VAL A 216 -21.84 15.40 26.47
CA VAL A 216 -21.76 14.54 25.30
C VAL A 216 -23.07 14.59 24.53
N GLY A 217 -23.00 15.05 23.29
CA GLY A 217 -24.13 15.08 22.36
C GLY A 217 -23.94 14.13 21.17
N PRO A 218 -24.97 13.95 20.33
CA PRO A 218 -24.90 13.07 19.16
C PRO A 218 -23.79 13.47 18.18
N GLU A 219 -23.53 14.77 18.00
CA GLU A 219 -22.44 15.27 17.14
C GLU A 219 -21.05 14.80 17.58
N HIS A 220 -20.81 14.68 18.89
CA HIS A 220 -19.54 14.17 19.41
C HIS A 220 -19.37 12.69 19.06
N CYS A 221 -20.44 11.90 19.19
CA CYS A 221 -20.46 10.50 18.79
C CYS A 221 -20.26 10.32 17.28
N ILE A 222 -20.86 11.19 16.46
CA ILE A 222 -20.70 11.17 15.00
C ILE A 222 -19.27 11.53 14.61
N SER A 223 -18.72 12.59 15.18
CA SER A 223 -17.36 13.05 14.91
C SER A 223 -16.33 11.98 15.26
N VAL A 224 -16.40 11.37 16.45
CA VAL A 224 -15.49 10.30 16.87
C VAL A 224 -15.53 9.11 15.90
N PHE A 225 -16.73 8.70 15.48
CA PHE A 225 -16.86 7.61 14.52
C PHE A 225 -16.32 7.97 13.14
N ASN A 226 -16.66 9.15 12.62
CA ASN A 226 -16.19 9.60 11.31
C ASN A 226 -14.67 9.81 11.27
N ASN A 227 -14.06 10.22 12.38
CA ASN A 227 -12.61 10.31 12.51
C ASN A 227 -11.97 8.93 12.43
N ALA A 228 -12.50 7.94 13.17
CA ALA A 228 -12.00 6.55 13.11
C ALA A 228 -12.15 5.93 11.71
N VAL A 229 -13.25 6.22 11.01
CA VAL A 229 -13.47 5.80 9.61
C VAL A 229 -12.48 6.47 8.66
N SER A 230 -12.21 7.77 8.85
CA SER A 230 -11.25 8.50 8.02
C SER A 230 -9.83 7.99 8.22
N GLN A 231 -9.44 7.75 9.49
CA GLN A 231 -8.16 7.14 9.83
C GLN A 231 -8.00 5.75 9.18
N LEU A 232 -9.02 4.89 9.22
CA LEU A 232 -8.98 3.61 8.51
C LEU A 232 -8.70 3.78 7.01
N GLY A 233 -9.37 4.73 6.35
CA GLY A 233 -9.16 5.00 4.93
C GLY A 233 -7.76 5.51 4.62
N GLU A 234 -7.22 6.38 5.47
CA GLU A 234 -5.85 6.91 5.35
C GLU A 234 -4.78 5.83 5.53
N GLU A 235 -4.98 4.89 6.47
CA GLU A 235 -4.04 3.79 6.71
C GLU A 235 -3.95 2.82 5.53
N ILE A 236 -5.10 2.48 4.94
CA ILE A 236 -5.16 1.63 3.74
C ILE A 236 -4.44 2.32 2.58
N LEU A 237 -4.67 3.62 2.38
CA LEU A 237 -3.98 4.40 1.36
C LEU A 237 -2.48 4.47 1.62
N ALA A 238 -2.07 4.77 2.87
CA ALA A 238 -0.67 4.86 3.25
C ALA A 238 0.07 3.54 3.00
N ALA A 239 -0.56 2.39 3.28
CA ALA A 239 0.00 1.08 2.95
C ALA A 239 0.16 0.90 1.44
N ALA A 240 -0.88 1.19 0.65
CA ALA A 240 -0.82 1.08 -0.80
C ALA A 240 0.27 1.97 -1.42
N TYR A 241 0.41 3.22 -0.93
CA TYR A 241 1.45 4.14 -1.40
C TYR A 241 2.88 3.69 -1.11
N ARG A 242 3.09 2.82 -0.11
CA ARG A 242 4.42 2.22 0.16
C ARG A 242 4.81 1.16 -0.88
N SER A 243 3.88 0.72 -1.72
CA SER A 243 4.12 -0.25 -2.80
C SER A 243 3.65 0.29 -4.16
N PRO A 244 4.33 1.33 -4.70
CA PRO A 244 3.99 1.86 -6.02
C PRO A 244 4.18 0.81 -7.12
N ASN A 245 5.12 -0.13 -6.92
CA ASN A 245 5.46 -1.18 -7.87
C ASN A 245 4.61 -2.46 -7.69
N GLN A 246 3.41 -2.33 -7.11
CA GLN A 246 2.43 -3.41 -6.99
C GLN A 246 2.98 -4.76 -6.49
N TRP A 247 4.05 -4.74 -5.69
CA TRP A 247 4.69 -5.95 -5.18
C TRP A 247 3.69 -6.72 -4.32
N PRO A 248 3.59 -8.06 -4.43
CA PRO A 248 4.46 -8.97 -5.17
C PRO A 248 4.18 -9.07 -6.68
N THR A 249 5.19 -9.52 -7.41
CA THR A 249 5.15 -9.65 -8.88
C THR A 249 4.17 -10.73 -9.35
N LEU A 250 3.54 -10.51 -10.50
CA LEU A 250 2.52 -11.40 -11.07
C LEU A 250 3.04 -12.82 -11.39
N GLU A 251 4.32 -12.94 -11.71
CA GLU A 251 4.94 -14.20 -12.13
C GLU A 251 5.02 -15.23 -11.01
N ILE A 252 4.82 -14.82 -9.76
CA ILE A 252 4.70 -15.74 -8.63
C ILE A 252 3.47 -16.66 -8.78
N ASP A 253 2.44 -16.25 -9.53
CA ASP A 253 1.28 -17.09 -9.89
C ASP A 253 1.59 -18.21 -10.87
N LEU A 254 2.76 -18.18 -11.52
CA LEU A 254 3.20 -19.25 -12.42
C LEU A 254 3.81 -20.44 -11.68
N LEU A 255 4.10 -20.31 -10.39
CA LEU A 255 4.56 -21.42 -9.56
C LEU A 255 3.48 -22.48 -9.42
N GLU A 256 3.87 -23.76 -9.42
CA GLU A 256 2.92 -24.86 -9.26
C GLU A 256 2.19 -24.77 -7.92
N ARG A 257 0.86 -24.90 -7.94
CA ARG A 257 0.01 -24.81 -6.74
C ARG A 257 0.36 -25.81 -5.63
N SER A 258 0.91 -26.96 -6.00
CA SER A 258 1.36 -28.00 -5.08
C SER A 258 2.79 -27.79 -4.56
N SER A 259 3.53 -26.80 -5.06
CA SER A 259 4.91 -26.56 -4.61
C SER A 259 4.94 -25.92 -3.22
N SER A 260 5.97 -26.26 -2.45
CA SER A 260 6.22 -25.61 -1.16
C SER A 260 6.31 -24.10 -1.29
N GLU A 261 7.02 -23.61 -2.31
CA GLU A 261 7.28 -22.22 -2.57
C GLU A 261 5.98 -21.46 -2.78
N ARG A 262 5.05 -22.03 -3.54
CA ARG A 262 3.73 -21.43 -3.71
C ARG A 262 2.97 -21.31 -2.39
N MET A 263 2.96 -22.36 -1.58
CA MET A 263 2.34 -22.32 -0.25
C MET A 263 2.98 -21.26 0.66
N PHE A 264 4.31 -21.10 0.61
CA PHE A 264 5.02 -20.05 1.33
C PHE A 264 4.61 -18.65 0.82
N THR A 265 4.53 -18.46 -0.49
CA THR A 265 4.11 -17.16 -1.04
C THR A 265 2.69 -16.78 -0.64
N GLU A 266 1.76 -17.72 -0.62
CA GLU A 266 0.37 -17.46 -0.21
C GLU A 266 0.23 -17.20 1.30
N MET A 267 1.13 -17.77 2.12
CA MET A 267 1.10 -17.59 3.56
C MET A 267 1.75 -16.28 4.02
N PHE A 268 2.81 -15.83 3.35
CA PHE A 268 3.66 -14.73 3.84
C PHE A 268 3.64 -13.48 2.97
N LEU A 269 3.25 -13.56 1.68
CA LEU A 269 3.19 -12.40 0.80
C LEU A 269 1.75 -11.88 0.71
N PRO A 270 1.56 -10.56 0.57
CA PRO A 270 0.24 -10.03 0.29
C PRO A 270 -0.24 -10.49 -1.09
N SER A 271 -1.55 -10.61 -1.26
CA SER A 271 -2.15 -11.02 -2.54
C SER A 271 -1.71 -10.11 -3.69
N ILE A 272 -1.47 -10.66 -4.87
CA ILE A 272 -1.00 -9.88 -6.02
C ILE A 272 -1.97 -8.74 -6.36
N GLY A 273 -1.41 -7.59 -6.70
CA GLY A 273 -2.18 -6.38 -7.03
C GLY A 273 -2.94 -5.78 -5.85
N TRP A 274 -2.59 -6.13 -4.60
CA TRP A 274 -3.27 -5.59 -3.42
C TRP A 274 -3.20 -4.06 -3.34
N SER A 275 -2.09 -3.45 -3.76
CA SER A 275 -1.91 -1.98 -3.78
C SER A 275 -2.39 -1.32 -5.08
N SER A 276 -3.00 -2.07 -5.99
CA SER A 276 -3.47 -1.54 -7.27
C SER A 276 -4.59 -0.50 -7.06
N PRO A 277 -4.63 0.58 -7.87
CA PRO A 277 -5.68 1.59 -7.77
C PRO A 277 -7.09 1.01 -7.96
N SER A 278 -7.24 0.00 -8.82
CA SER A 278 -8.52 -0.67 -9.09
C SER A 278 -9.09 -1.40 -7.88
N ARG A 279 -8.24 -1.84 -6.94
CA ARG A 279 -8.66 -2.49 -5.69
C ARG A 279 -8.78 -1.51 -4.53
N ILE A 280 -7.85 -0.56 -4.44
CA ILE A 280 -7.77 0.39 -3.33
C ILE A 280 -8.85 1.47 -3.41
N GLN A 281 -9.14 2.02 -4.59
CA GLN A 281 -10.14 3.09 -4.72
C GLN A 281 -11.55 2.66 -4.28
N PRO A 282 -12.11 1.52 -4.76
CA PRO A 282 -13.43 1.07 -4.32
C PRO A 282 -13.49 0.75 -2.82
N LEU A 283 -12.39 0.24 -2.25
CA LEU A 283 -12.28 -0.06 -0.83
C LEU A 283 -12.34 1.23 0.00
N VAL A 284 -11.57 2.24 -0.36
CA VAL A 284 -11.54 3.53 0.34
C VAL A 284 -12.85 4.29 0.20
N GLU A 285 -13.47 4.29 -0.98
CA GLU A 285 -14.80 4.88 -1.19
C GLU A 285 -15.86 4.18 -0.34
N SER A 286 -15.79 2.85 -0.25
CA SER A 286 -16.69 2.05 0.58
C SER A 286 -16.51 2.36 2.07
N VAL A 287 -15.26 2.51 2.54
CA VAL A 287 -14.95 2.96 3.92
C VAL A 287 -15.53 4.36 4.16
N LYS A 288 -15.32 5.32 3.24
CA LYS A 288 -15.89 6.67 3.33
C LYS A 288 -17.42 6.65 3.39
N SER A 289 -18.07 5.72 2.68
CA SER A 289 -19.54 5.56 2.70
C SER A 289 -20.12 5.15 4.07
N LEU A 290 -19.27 4.72 5.01
CA LEU A 290 -19.68 4.38 6.37
C LEU A 290 -19.89 5.61 7.25
N GLN A 291 -19.35 6.77 6.86
CA GLN A 291 -19.47 8.00 7.63
C GLN A 291 -20.94 8.30 7.97
N LEU A 292 -21.16 8.72 9.20
CA LEU A 292 -22.46 9.07 9.73
C LEU A 292 -22.77 10.53 9.38
N PRO A 293 -24.00 10.81 8.91
CA PRO A 293 -24.44 12.18 8.69
C PRO A 293 -24.69 12.88 10.03
N GLY A 294 -24.65 14.22 10.02
CA GLY A 294 -25.00 15.05 11.17
C GLY A 294 -26.43 14.80 11.68
N PHE A 295 -26.64 15.04 12.97
CA PHE A 295 -27.91 14.89 13.63
C PHE A 295 -28.71 16.21 13.54
N SER A 296 -29.71 16.24 12.66
CA SER A 296 -30.40 17.47 12.27
C SER A 296 -31.50 17.94 13.24
N ASP A 297 -32.00 17.06 14.11
CA ASP A 297 -33.12 17.39 15.00
C ASP A 297 -32.66 18.25 16.19
N ASP A 298 -33.47 19.24 16.56
CA ASP A 298 -33.20 20.06 17.74
C ASP A 298 -33.46 19.25 19.03
N LEU A 299 -32.43 19.22 19.89
CA LEU A 299 -32.41 18.52 21.16
C LEU A 299 -32.39 19.47 22.36
N SER A 300 -32.56 20.77 22.13
CA SER A 300 -32.58 21.80 23.18
C SER A 300 -33.62 21.53 24.28
N TRP A 301 -34.73 20.88 23.92
CA TRP A 301 -35.81 20.49 24.81
C TRP A 301 -35.40 19.45 25.88
N LEU A 302 -34.35 18.65 25.67
CA LEU A 302 -33.84 17.72 26.68
C LEU A 302 -33.30 18.43 27.94
N LYS A 303 -32.94 19.71 27.80
CA LYS A 303 -32.49 20.55 28.92
C LYS A 303 -33.67 21.12 29.73
N GLN A 304 -34.91 20.90 29.29
CA GLN A 304 -36.10 21.40 29.97
C GLN A 304 -36.66 20.33 30.91
N GLY A 305 -36.78 20.69 32.19
CA GLY A 305 -37.31 19.80 33.23
C GLY A 305 -38.81 19.61 33.08
N SER A 306 -39.28 18.39 33.40
CA SER A 306 -40.69 18.01 33.36
C SER A 306 -41.27 17.82 34.76
N TYR A 307 -42.43 18.42 35.00
CA TYR A 307 -43.13 18.35 36.28
C TYR A 307 -44.12 17.17 36.37
N MET A 308 -44.44 16.52 35.24
CA MET A 308 -45.57 15.58 35.12
C MET A 308 -45.24 14.35 34.28
N GLY A 309 -45.77 13.19 34.68
CA GLY A 309 -45.54 11.91 33.98
C GLY A 309 -45.97 11.86 32.51
N ARG A 310 -47.01 12.61 32.10
CA ARG A 310 -47.42 12.71 30.69
C ARG A 310 -46.37 13.41 29.81
N GLN A 311 -45.80 14.51 30.30
CA GLN A 311 -44.79 15.27 29.56
C GLN A 311 -43.52 14.44 29.32
N ILE A 312 -43.11 13.62 30.29
CA ILE A 312 -41.97 12.70 30.14
C ILE A 312 -42.27 11.64 29.07
N GLN A 313 -43.51 11.12 29.04
CA GLN A 313 -43.94 10.15 28.04
C GLN A 313 -43.93 10.74 26.63
N ASP A 314 -44.41 11.98 26.48
CA ASP A 314 -44.43 12.70 25.20
C ASP A 314 -42.99 13.01 24.72
N GLN A 315 -42.12 13.46 25.63
CA GLN A 315 -40.69 13.67 25.37
C GLN A 315 -39.98 12.37 24.95
N LYS A 316 -40.29 11.25 25.59
CA LYS A 316 -39.77 9.93 25.22
C LYS A 316 -40.18 9.55 23.79
N LEU A 317 -41.46 9.69 23.46
CA LEU A 317 -41.98 9.41 22.11
C LEU A 317 -41.30 10.29 21.06
N TYR A 318 -41.11 11.58 21.38
CA TYR A 318 -40.42 12.50 20.47
C TYR A 318 -38.95 12.09 20.24
N LEU A 319 -38.23 11.65 21.27
CA LEU A 319 -36.87 11.12 21.11
C LEU A 319 -36.84 9.85 20.24
N GLU A 320 -37.79 8.93 20.42
CA GLU A 320 -37.94 7.75 19.57
C GLU A 320 -38.19 8.14 18.10
N GLU A 321 -39.01 9.16 17.85
CA GLU A 321 -39.25 9.70 16.51
C GLU A 321 -38.01 10.34 15.89
N CYS A 322 -37.26 11.15 16.65
CA CYS A 322 -36.00 11.73 16.19
C CYS A 322 -34.99 10.66 15.79
N LEU A 323 -34.79 9.63 16.63
CA LEU A 323 -33.92 8.51 16.31
C LEU A 323 -34.42 7.70 15.11
N THR A 324 -35.73 7.49 15.00
CA THR A 324 -36.33 6.81 13.84
C THR A 324 -36.08 7.60 12.55
N ARG A 325 -36.25 8.92 12.59
CA ARG A 325 -36.00 9.83 11.46
C ARG A 325 -34.52 9.78 11.06
N TYR A 326 -33.62 9.84 12.04
CA TYR A 326 -32.19 9.72 11.80
C TYR A 326 -31.82 8.38 11.16
N LEU A 327 -32.32 7.26 11.68
CA LEU A 327 -32.02 5.91 11.15
C LEU A 327 -32.57 5.67 9.74
N THR A 328 -33.69 6.29 9.38
CA THR A 328 -34.37 6.07 8.08
C THR A 328 -34.00 7.10 7.03
N GLN A 329 -34.03 8.39 7.36
CA GLN A 329 -33.92 9.49 6.39
C GLN A 329 -32.48 9.95 6.23
N SER A 330 -31.79 10.20 7.35
CA SER A 330 -30.42 10.71 7.35
C SER A 330 -29.42 9.60 7.09
N ALA A 331 -29.33 8.63 8.01
CA ALA A 331 -28.35 7.55 7.95
C ALA A 331 -28.74 6.44 6.96
N ARG A 332 -30.03 6.32 6.59
CA ARG A 332 -30.55 5.30 5.66
C ARG A 332 -30.07 3.88 6.01
N LEU A 333 -30.12 3.54 7.29
CA LEU A 333 -29.62 2.27 7.83
C LEU A 333 -30.69 1.18 7.85
N LEU A 334 -31.93 1.56 8.12
CA LEU A 334 -33.03 0.62 8.39
C LEU A 334 -34.31 1.06 7.70
N ASN A 335 -35.17 0.09 7.40
CA ASN A 335 -36.52 0.34 6.89
C ASN A 335 -37.45 0.78 8.03
N GLY A 336 -38.55 1.47 7.72
CA GLY A 336 -39.41 2.15 8.70
C GLY A 336 -39.77 1.32 9.94
N ALA A 337 -40.31 0.12 9.76
CA ALA A 337 -40.70 -0.73 10.89
C ALA A 337 -39.51 -1.21 11.76
N GLN A 338 -38.36 -1.48 11.14
CA GLN A 338 -37.14 -1.89 11.85
C GLN A 338 -36.53 -0.72 12.62
N ALA A 339 -36.52 0.48 12.01
CA ALA A 339 -36.02 1.68 12.65
C ALA A 339 -36.83 2.06 13.90
N VAL A 340 -38.17 1.96 13.84
CA VAL A 340 -39.03 2.21 15.00
C VAL A 340 -38.75 1.23 16.15
N ALA A 341 -38.62 -0.05 15.84
CA ALA A 341 -38.31 -1.06 16.85
C ALA A 341 -36.93 -0.83 17.48
N GLU A 342 -35.94 -0.50 16.66
CA GLU A 342 -34.57 -0.28 17.12
C GLU A 342 -34.44 1.01 17.94
N ALA A 343 -35.12 2.10 17.53
CA ALA A 343 -35.18 3.35 18.27
C ALA A 343 -35.80 3.18 19.67
N LYS A 344 -36.89 2.40 19.78
CA LYS A 344 -37.50 2.06 21.07
C LYS A 344 -36.50 1.37 22.01
N ILE A 345 -35.74 0.41 21.50
CA ILE A 345 -34.74 -0.31 22.30
C ILE A 345 -33.56 0.62 22.66
N MET A 346 -33.13 1.50 21.75
CA MET A 346 -32.10 2.50 22.03
C MET A 346 -32.51 3.44 23.17
N VAL A 347 -33.73 3.97 23.13
CA VAL A 347 -34.27 4.84 24.18
C VAL A 347 -34.43 4.08 25.49
N GLN A 348 -34.98 2.86 25.45
CA GLN A 348 -35.20 2.06 26.65
C GLN A 348 -33.90 1.68 27.38
N LYS A 349 -32.80 1.45 26.65
CA LYS A 349 -31.52 1.00 27.22
C LYS A 349 -30.51 2.12 27.44
N GLY A 350 -30.68 3.24 26.75
CA GLY A 350 -29.69 4.32 26.68
C GLY A 350 -30.20 5.65 27.17
N VAL A 351 -31.37 5.73 27.80
CA VAL A 351 -31.91 6.98 28.38
C VAL A 351 -32.28 6.73 29.83
N ASP A 352 -31.65 7.50 30.71
CA ASP A 352 -31.93 7.49 32.13
C ASP A 352 -32.91 8.62 32.48
N LEU A 353 -33.58 8.46 33.62
CA LEU A 353 -34.45 9.48 34.19
C LEU A 353 -33.81 10.02 35.47
N GLU A 354 -33.45 11.30 35.46
CA GLU A 354 -32.86 11.97 36.61
C GLU A 354 -33.83 12.99 37.23
N LEU A 355 -33.89 13.03 38.56
CA LEU A 355 -34.60 14.05 39.31
C LEU A 355 -33.62 15.15 39.74
N ARG A 356 -33.84 16.38 39.28
CA ARG A 356 -33.05 17.57 39.67
C ARG A 356 -34.00 18.68 40.09
N ASP A 357 -33.83 19.22 41.29
CA ASP A 357 -34.61 20.36 41.80
C ASP A 357 -36.14 20.22 41.60
N SER A 358 -36.66 19.03 41.93
CA SER A 358 -38.09 18.64 41.77
C SER A 358 -38.59 18.47 40.32
N ASN A 359 -37.71 18.55 39.32
CA ASN A 359 -38.00 18.30 37.92
C ASN A 359 -37.37 16.99 37.43
N HIS A 360 -38.10 16.26 36.60
CA HIS A 360 -37.57 15.05 35.96
C HIS A 360 -36.97 15.41 34.60
N TYR A 361 -35.80 14.84 34.30
CA TYR A 361 -35.07 15.05 33.06
C TYR A 361 -34.78 13.71 32.40
N LEU A 362 -35.00 13.64 31.09
CA LEU A 362 -34.46 12.56 30.28
C LEU A 362 -32.99 12.86 30.02
N VAL A 363 -32.11 11.92 30.38
CA VAL A 363 -30.67 12.03 30.18
C VAL A 363 -30.22 10.92 29.24
N PRO A 364 -30.11 11.19 27.93
CA PRO A 364 -29.64 10.19 26.97
C PRO A 364 -28.15 9.95 27.13
N ASN A 365 -27.78 8.69 27.34
CA ASN A 365 -26.43 8.21 27.12
C ASN A 365 -26.22 7.99 25.61
N TRP A 366 -25.78 9.05 24.94
CA TRP A 366 -25.54 9.05 23.50
C TRP A 366 -24.51 8.02 23.07
N VAL A 367 -23.52 7.67 23.89
CA VAL A 367 -22.54 6.63 23.56
C VAL A 367 -23.21 5.25 23.49
N THR A 368 -24.10 4.94 24.43
CA THR A 368 -24.87 3.69 24.44
C THR A 368 -25.83 3.61 23.26
N ILE A 369 -26.50 4.73 22.93
CA ILE A 369 -27.41 4.83 21.78
C ILE A 369 -26.63 4.62 20.47
N PHE A 370 -25.55 5.39 20.25
CA PHE A 370 -24.77 5.35 19.02
C PHE A 370 -23.98 4.06 18.86
N ARG A 371 -23.62 3.34 19.94
CA ARG A 371 -23.00 2.01 19.84
C ARG A 371 -23.84 1.05 18.99
N ARG A 372 -25.16 1.11 19.09
CA ARG A 372 -26.05 0.28 18.26
C ARG A 372 -26.02 0.73 16.80
N ILE A 373 -25.96 2.04 16.54
CA ILE A 373 -25.81 2.62 15.19
C ILE A 373 -24.48 2.19 14.56
N TYR A 374 -23.39 2.22 15.32
CA TYR A 374 -22.08 1.77 14.88
C TYR A 374 -22.11 0.31 14.49
N ASN A 375 -22.74 -0.56 15.29
CA ASN A 375 -22.84 -1.99 14.98
C ASN A 375 -23.56 -2.26 13.64
N TRP A 376 -24.60 -1.48 13.32
CA TRP A 376 -25.29 -1.58 12.02
C TRP A 376 -24.37 -1.16 10.86
N ARG A 377 -23.55 -0.13 11.03
CA ARG A 377 -22.54 0.27 10.03
C ARG A 377 -21.43 -0.77 9.89
N LEU A 378 -20.90 -1.23 11.02
CA LEU A 378 -19.83 -2.20 11.13
C LEU A 378 -20.21 -3.55 10.52
N ALA A 379 -21.46 -3.97 10.62
CA ALA A 379 -21.94 -5.20 9.97
C ALA A 379 -21.71 -5.20 8.45
N ARG A 380 -21.66 -4.02 7.80
CA ARG A 380 -21.34 -3.90 6.36
C ARG A 380 -19.88 -4.21 6.04
N LEU A 381 -18.98 -4.10 7.03
CA LEU A 381 -17.56 -4.44 6.91
C LEU A 381 -17.28 -5.91 7.21
N SER A 382 -18.23 -6.66 7.77
CA SER A 382 -17.98 -8.04 8.18
C SER A 382 -18.10 -9.06 7.04
N THR A 383 -18.59 -8.66 5.87
CA THR A 383 -18.86 -9.57 4.74
C THR A 383 -18.48 -8.96 3.39
N GLY A 384 -17.89 -9.76 2.50
CA GLY A 384 -17.59 -9.39 1.11
C GLY A 384 -16.15 -8.89 0.90
N ASP A 385 -15.92 -8.30 -0.27
CA ASP A 385 -14.59 -7.90 -0.79
C ASP A 385 -13.89 -6.80 0.02
N PHE A 386 -14.58 -6.23 1.00
CA PHE A 386 -14.11 -5.14 1.88
C PHE A 386 -13.89 -5.59 3.32
N SER A 387 -14.03 -6.89 3.59
CA SER A 387 -13.87 -7.45 4.94
C SER A 387 -12.43 -7.42 5.43
N GLU A 388 -11.48 -7.39 4.50
CA GLU A 388 -10.06 -7.42 4.80
C GLU A 388 -9.33 -6.32 4.00
N ALA A 389 -8.30 -5.75 4.61
CA ALA A 389 -7.44 -4.76 3.98
C ALA A 389 -5.99 -4.94 4.43
N TYR A 390 -5.06 -4.52 3.59
CA TYR A 390 -3.65 -4.48 3.96
C TYR A 390 -3.31 -3.14 4.62
N VAL A 391 -2.64 -3.21 5.76
CA VAL A 391 -2.13 -2.04 6.51
C VAL A 391 -0.69 -2.26 6.92
N LEU A 392 0.03 -1.18 7.23
CA LEU A 392 1.44 -1.25 7.66
C LEU A 392 1.55 -1.83 9.08
N SER A 393 2.36 -2.88 9.26
CA SER A 393 2.55 -3.58 10.54
C SER A 393 2.98 -2.64 11.67
N GLN A 394 3.84 -1.68 11.37
CA GLN A 394 4.40 -0.74 12.36
C GLN A 394 3.36 0.17 13.02
N ARG A 395 2.25 0.46 12.33
CA ARG A 395 1.22 1.39 12.83
C ARG A 395 0.19 0.73 13.74
N LEU A 396 0.09 -0.59 13.75
CA LEU A 396 -0.76 -1.31 14.71
C LEU A 396 -0.18 -1.31 16.12
N TYR A 397 1.14 -1.10 16.25
CA TYR A 397 1.86 -1.06 17.52
C TYR A 397 2.14 0.35 18.02
N GLN A 398 1.78 1.39 17.27
CA GLN A 398 1.86 2.77 17.75
C GLN A 398 0.54 3.17 18.40
N PRO A 399 0.52 3.55 19.70
CA PRO A 399 -0.63 4.22 20.25
C PRO A 399 -0.86 5.53 19.48
N PRO A 400 -2.12 5.98 19.29
CA PRO A 400 -2.40 7.23 18.61
C PRO A 400 -1.60 8.35 19.27
N ALA A 401 -0.92 9.16 18.45
CA ALA A 401 -0.16 10.30 18.91
C ALA A 401 -1.08 11.18 19.77
N ALA A 402 -0.70 11.39 21.03
CA ALA A 402 -1.38 12.35 21.88
C ALA A 402 -1.28 13.72 21.20
N ASP A 403 -2.41 14.36 20.96
CA ASP A 403 -2.48 15.76 20.56
C ASP A 403 -1.59 16.56 21.52
N SER A 404 -0.51 17.13 20.98
CA SER A 404 0.32 18.08 21.70
C SER A 404 -0.48 19.37 21.85
N ASP A 405 -1.32 19.44 22.88
CA ASP A 405 -1.91 20.69 23.30
C ASP A 405 -0.79 21.67 23.67
N GLY A 406 -0.77 22.79 22.96
CA GLY A 406 0.16 23.88 23.17
C GLY A 406 -0.04 24.50 24.55
N ALA A 407 0.78 24.08 25.51
CA ALA A 407 0.96 24.81 26.75
C ALA A 407 1.87 26.02 26.50
N THR A 408 1.23 27.18 26.36
CA THR A 408 1.82 28.51 26.47
C THR A 408 2.63 28.63 27.77
N GLN A 409 3.95 28.72 27.64
CA GLN A 409 4.82 29.16 28.73
C GLN A 409 4.65 30.66 28.95
N HIS A 410 3.87 31.04 29.97
CA HIS A 410 4.04 32.33 30.62
C HIS A 410 5.12 32.18 31.70
N GLY A 411 6.31 32.70 31.40
CA GLY A 411 7.37 32.89 32.37
C GLY A 411 7.09 34.09 33.27
N LEU A 412 7.01 33.83 34.58
CA LEU A 412 7.18 34.80 35.65
C LEU A 412 8.28 34.27 36.56
N THR A 413 9.50 34.77 36.33
CA THR A 413 10.45 35.31 37.33
C THR A 413 11.60 35.94 36.59
#